data_AF-A0A660HLZ5-F1
#
_entry.id   AF-A0A660HLZ5-F1
#
_cell.length_a   1.000
_cell.length_b   1.000
_cell.length_c   1.000
_cell.angle_alpha   90.00
_cell.angle_beta   90.00
_cell.angle_gamma   90.00
#
_symmetry.space_group_name_H-M   'P 1'
#
loop_
_entity.id
_entity.type
_entity.pdbx_description
1 polymer ?
#
loop_
_entity_poly.entity_id
_entity_poly.type
_entity_poly.pdbx_seq_one_letter_code
_entity_poly.pdbx_strand_id
1 'polypeptide(L)'
;MKKKFILKKKSEIDLIFKFKKNVKNYFFILYYIKNENLENFKFALSINKKYGKAYERNLIKRRLRMIIHNNISLIDKHMSFVLVIKFAAKELNFYNLEKKFLILLKKSSLN
;
A
#
# COMPACT_ATOMS: atom_id res chain seq x y z
N MET A 1 5.09 -13.55 -2.32
CA MET A 1 4.98 -12.75 -1.08
C MET A 1 4.37 -13.60 0.03
N LYS A 2 4.97 -13.60 1.23
CA LYS A 2 4.51 -14.45 2.34
C LYS A 2 3.15 -13.97 2.87
N LYS A 3 2.27 -14.90 3.25
CA LYS A 3 0.93 -14.62 3.77
C LYS A 3 0.94 -13.75 5.05
N LYS A 4 2.04 -13.76 5.81
CA LYS A 4 2.20 -12.99 7.06
C LYS A 4 2.09 -11.47 6.89
N PHE A 5 2.38 -10.96 5.69
CA PHE A 5 2.33 -9.51 5.40
C PHE A 5 0.96 -9.04 4.88
N ILE A 6 -0.03 -9.92 4.72
CA ILE A 6 -1.31 -9.57 4.08
C ILE A 6 -2.39 -9.31 5.14
N LEU A 7 -3.04 -8.15 5.07
CA LEU A 7 -4.30 -7.88 5.77
C LEU A 7 -5.43 -8.64 5.06
N LYS A 8 -6.10 -9.54 5.78
CA LYS A 8 -7.19 -10.37 5.23
C LYS A 8 -8.56 -9.96 5.76
N LYS A 9 -8.63 -9.56 7.03
CA LYS A 9 -9.91 -9.28 7.67
C LYS A 9 -10.42 -7.92 7.22
N LYS A 10 -11.66 -7.88 6.75
CA LYS A 10 -12.32 -6.62 6.38
C LYS A 10 -12.36 -5.65 7.57
N SER A 11 -12.62 -6.15 8.79
CA SER A 11 -12.63 -5.34 10.01
C SER A 11 -11.29 -4.64 10.29
N GLU A 12 -10.16 -5.29 10.01
CA GLU A 12 -8.83 -4.67 10.15
C GLU A 12 -8.63 -3.55 9.13
N ILE A 13 -9.06 -3.77 7.87
CA ILE A 13 -9.00 -2.78 6.80
C ILE A 13 -9.90 -1.57 7.12
N ASP A 14 -11.13 -1.83 7.57
CA ASP A 14 -12.11 -0.79 7.93
C ASP A 14 -11.60 0.05 9.13
N LEU A 15 -10.93 -0.57 10.11
CA LEU A 15 -10.30 0.12 11.23
C LEU A 15 -9.20 1.08 10.76
N ILE A 16 -8.35 0.66 9.82
CA ILE A 16 -7.31 1.52 9.24
C ILE A 16 -7.93 2.74 8.53
N PHE A 17 -9.03 2.55 7.79
CA PHE A 17 -9.74 3.68 7.18
C PHE A 17 -10.38 4.60 8.22
N LYS A 18 -10.95 4.05 9.29
CA LYS A 18 -11.57 4.82 10.39
C LYS A 18 -10.57 5.70 11.14
N PHE A 19 -9.32 5.26 11.26
CA PHE A 19 -8.24 6.02 11.93
C PHE A 19 -7.87 7.32 11.18
N LYS A 20 -8.21 7.44 9.89
CA LYS A 20 -8.02 8.63 9.03
C LYS A 20 -6.56 9.15 8.87
N LYS A 21 -5.57 8.63 9.59
CA LYS A 21 -4.14 8.96 9.36
C LYS A 21 -3.71 8.44 7.99
N ASN A 22 -3.29 9.35 7.13
CA ASN A 22 -2.86 9.03 5.77
C ASN A 22 -1.83 10.02 5.22
N VAL A 23 -1.08 9.56 4.24
CA VAL A 23 -0.28 10.41 3.35
C VAL A 23 -0.70 10.14 1.90
N LYS A 24 -0.59 11.14 1.03
CA LYS A 24 -1.03 11.02 -0.36
C LYS A 24 -0.06 11.67 -1.34
N ASN A 25 -0.08 11.16 -2.57
CA ASN A 25 0.48 11.81 -3.74
C ASN A 25 -0.53 11.74 -4.90
N TYR A 26 -0.14 12.15 -6.10
CA TYR A 26 -1.03 12.14 -7.27
C TYR A 26 -1.51 10.72 -7.66
N PHE A 27 -0.70 9.68 -7.39
CA PHE A 27 -0.93 8.31 -7.83
C PHE A 27 -1.52 7.40 -6.74
N PHE A 28 -1.31 7.72 -5.47
CA PHE A 28 -1.58 6.84 -4.34
C PHE A 28 -2.09 7.60 -3.11
N ILE A 29 -2.80 6.87 -2.25
CA ILE A 29 -3.08 7.25 -0.87
C ILE A 29 -2.65 6.08 0.01
N LEU A 30 -1.88 6.35 1.06
CA LEU A 30 -1.45 5.37 2.04
C LEU A 30 -2.13 5.69 3.37
N TYR A 31 -3.13 4.89 3.73
CA TYR A 31 -3.70 4.89 5.07
C TYR A 31 -2.89 3.96 5.95
N TYR A 32 -2.59 4.35 7.18
CA TYR A 32 -1.76 3.54 8.06
C TYR A 32 -2.09 3.74 9.53
N ILE A 33 -1.82 2.69 10.32
CA ILE A 33 -1.83 2.72 11.77
C ILE A 33 -0.53 2.06 12.26
N LYS A 34 -0.04 2.48 13.42
CA LYS A 34 1.03 1.78 14.14
C LYS A 34 0.42 0.87 15.20
N ASN A 35 1.03 -0.31 15.38
CA ASN A 35 0.68 -1.28 16.41
C ASN A 35 1.97 -2.03 16.81
N GLU A 36 2.48 -1.72 18.00
CA GLU A 36 3.74 -2.26 18.53
C GLU A 36 3.71 -3.78 18.70
N ASN A 37 2.51 -4.35 18.89
CA ASN A 37 2.33 -5.80 19.03
C ASN A 37 2.43 -6.57 17.70
N LEU A 38 2.64 -5.88 16.57
CA LEU A 38 2.87 -6.54 15.28
C LEU A 38 4.32 -7.03 15.17
N GLU A 39 4.46 -8.33 14.89
CA GLU A 39 5.76 -8.94 14.58
C GLU A 39 6.26 -8.58 13.17
N ASN A 40 5.32 -8.36 12.23
CA ASN A 40 5.61 -7.99 10.86
C ASN A 40 4.55 -6.98 10.40
N PHE A 41 4.95 -6.06 9.51
CA PHE A 41 4.01 -5.13 8.91
C PHE A 41 2.93 -5.91 8.16
N LYS A 42 1.74 -5.31 8.05
CA LYS A 42 0.65 -5.89 7.26
C LYS A 42 0.11 -4.88 6.28
N PHE A 43 -0.31 -5.35 5.11
CA PHE A 43 -0.90 -4.45 4.14
C PHE A 43 -2.03 -5.04 3.29
N ALA A 44 -2.83 -4.14 2.72
CA ALA A 44 -3.77 -4.42 1.66
C ALA A 44 -3.60 -3.44 0.50
N LEU A 45 -3.99 -3.89 -0.71
CA LEU A 45 -4.06 -3.05 -1.90
C LEU A 45 -5.52 -2.80 -2.26
N SER A 46 -5.93 -1.54 -2.20
CA SER A 46 -7.25 -1.09 -2.63
C SER A 46 -7.15 -0.44 -4.02
N ILE A 47 -8.08 -0.80 -4.91
CA ILE A 47 -8.15 -0.22 -6.25
C ILE A 47 -9.60 -0.06 -6.64
N ASN A 48 -9.95 1.09 -7.23
CA ASN A 48 -11.30 1.33 -7.70
C ASN A 48 -11.57 0.52 -8.99
N LYS A 49 -12.82 0.09 -9.21
CA LYS A 49 -13.27 -0.51 -10.47
C LYS A 49 -12.99 0.40 -11.69
N LYS A 50 -13.05 1.73 -11.50
CA LYS A 50 -12.72 2.76 -12.51
C LYS A 50 -11.28 2.71 -13.03
N TYR A 51 -10.36 1.99 -12.36
CA TYR A 51 -8.96 1.88 -12.80
C TYR A 51 -8.82 1.23 -14.18
N GLY A 52 -9.69 0.27 -14.50
CA GLY A 52 -9.62 -0.48 -15.75
C GLY A 52 -10.12 -1.91 -15.60
N LYS A 53 -9.86 -2.74 -16.62
CA LYS A 53 -10.26 -4.15 -16.68
C LYS A 53 -9.55 -5.01 -15.62
N ALA A 54 -10.04 -6.22 -15.41
CA ALA A 54 -9.51 -7.11 -14.36
C ALA A 54 -8.01 -7.38 -14.50
N TYR A 55 -7.53 -7.62 -15.72
CA TYR A 55 -6.10 -7.86 -15.98
C TYR A 55 -5.23 -6.64 -15.67
N GLU A 56 -5.71 -5.41 -15.96
CA GLU A 56 -4.99 -4.17 -15.65
C GLU A 56 -4.86 -3.97 -14.14
N ARG A 57 -5.96 -4.19 -13.40
CA ARG A 57 -5.98 -4.13 -11.92
C ARG A 57 -5.07 -5.19 -11.30
N ASN A 58 -5.04 -6.39 -11.88
CA ASN A 58 -4.20 -7.47 -11.42
C ASN A 58 -2.72 -7.20 -11.70
N LEU A 59 -2.39 -6.63 -12.86
CA LEU A 59 -1.03 -6.24 -13.24
C LEU A 59 -0.46 -5.22 -12.25
N ILE A 60 -1.18 -4.13 -11.98
CA ILE A 60 -0.69 -3.10 -11.05
C ILE A 60 -0.55 -3.63 -9.63
N LYS A 61 -1.51 -4.44 -9.15
CA LYS A 61 -1.41 -5.11 -7.84
C LYS A 61 -0.22 -6.05 -7.77
N ARG A 62 0.10 -6.77 -8.85
CA ARG A 62 1.28 -7.66 -8.92
C ARG A 62 2.57 -6.85 -8.87
N ARG A 63 2.67 -5.76 -9.63
CA ARG A 63 3.84 -4.86 -9.62
C ARG A 63 4.06 -4.26 -8.23
N LEU A 64 3.00 -3.72 -7.60
CA LEU A 64 3.10 -3.14 -6.25
C LEU A 64 3.45 -4.17 -5.18
N ARG A 65 2.95 -5.42 -5.27
CA ARG A 65 3.38 -6.50 -4.38
C ARG A 65 4.87 -6.80 -4.52
N MET A 66 5.41 -6.77 -5.73
CA MET A 66 6.85 -6.97 -5.95
C MET A 66 7.66 -5.81 -5.36
N ILE A 67 7.25 -4.58 -5.63
CA ILE A 67 7.88 -3.37 -5.07
C ILE A 67 7.90 -3.41 -3.54
N ILE A 68 6.75 -3.69 -2.91
CA ILE A 68 6.65 -3.80 -1.45
C ILE A 68 7.57 -4.93 -0.93
N HIS A 69 7.63 -6.05 -1.64
CA HIS A 69 8.47 -7.18 -1.26
C HIS A 69 9.98 -6.85 -1.32
N ASN A 70 10.42 -6.17 -2.38
CA ASN A 70 11.82 -5.78 -2.54
C ASN A 70 12.26 -4.75 -1.50
N ASN A 71 11.32 -3.97 -0.96
CA ASN A 71 11.60 -2.88 -0.04
C ASN A 71 11.11 -3.16 1.40
N ILE A 72 10.98 -4.44 1.78
CA ILE A 72 10.48 -4.85 3.12
C ILE A 72 11.28 -4.20 4.25
N SER A 73 12.60 -4.10 4.11
CA SER A 73 13.49 -3.51 5.12
C SER A 73 13.26 -2.03 5.38
N LEU A 74 12.63 -1.32 4.45
CA LEU A 74 12.32 0.11 4.56
C LEU A 74 10.96 0.37 5.22
N ILE A 75 10.15 -0.67 5.43
CA ILE A 75 8.81 -0.57 6.00
C ILE A 75 8.89 -0.84 7.50
N ASP A 76 8.30 0.06 8.29
CA ASP A 76 8.15 -0.14 9.73
C ASP A 76 7.38 -1.45 10.02
N LYS A 77 8.04 -2.39 10.71
CA LYS A 77 7.48 -3.70 11.05
C LYS A 77 6.24 -3.61 11.94
N HIS A 78 6.04 -2.51 12.64
CA HIS A 78 4.89 -2.26 13.51
C HIS A 78 3.75 -1.54 12.79
N MET A 79 3.81 -1.40 11.46
CA MET A 79 2.79 -0.69 10.69
C MET A 79 1.79 -1.65 10.04
N SER A 80 0.50 -1.28 10.09
CA SER A 80 -0.51 -1.84 9.19
C SER A 80 -1.02 -0.76 8.26
N PHE A 81 -1.07 -1.03 6.95
CA PHE A 81 -1.41 -0.01 5.96
C PHE A 81 -2.29 -0.51 4.81
N VAL A 82 -3.06 0.41 4.24
CA VAL A 82 -3.82 0.17 3.02
C VAL A 82 -3.35 1.16 1.96
N LEU A 83 -2.79 0.64 0.87
CA LEU A 83 -2.40 1.43 -0.28
C LEU A 83 -3.57 1.50 -1.27
N VAL A 84 -4.15 2.69 -1.42
CA VAL A 84 -5.18 2.99 -2.40
C VAL A 84 -4.53 3.46 -3.70
N ILE A 85 -4.79 2.74 -4.78
CA ILE A 85 -4.25 2.98 -6.11
C ILE A 85 -5.23 3.85 -6.89
N LYS A 86 -4.80 5.05 -7.31
CA LYS A 86 -5.60 5.97 -8.12
C LYS A 86 -5.51 5.64 -9.60
N PHE A 87 -6.46 6.13 -10.39
CA PHE A 87 -6.50 5.95 -11.85
C PHE A 87 -5.20 6.41 -12.53
N ALA A 88 -4.65 7.56 -12.11
CA ALA A 88 -3.41 8.12 -12.64
C ALA A 88 -2.18 7.17 -12.56
N ALA A 89 -2.19 6.18 -11.65
CA ALA A 89 -1.08 5.22 -11.55
C ALA A 89 -0.93 4.33 -12.80
N LYS A 90 -1.93 4.33 -13.69
CA LYS A 90 -1.92 3.61 -14.97
C LYS A 90 -0.81 4.09 -15.92
N GLU A 91 -0.42 5.36 -15.82
CA GLU A 91 0.62 5.98 -16.65
C GLU A 91 2.05 5.60 -16.22
N LEU A 92 2.21 4.96 -15.06
CA LEU A 92 3.52 4.67 -14.49
C LEU A 92 4.05 3.31 -14.95
N ASN A 93 5.31 3.32 -15.41
CA ASN A 93 6.11 2.11 -15.54
C ASN A 93 6.54 1.58 -14.15
N PHE A 94 7.16 0.40 -14.11
CA PHE A 94 7.55 -0.27 -12.86
C PHE A 94 8.47 0.60 -11.98
N TYR A 95 9.50 1.20 -12.57
CA TYR A 95 10.46 2.04 -11.86
C TYR A 95 9.79 3.28 -11.24
N ASN A 96 8.93 3.94 -12.00
CA ASN A 96 8.20 5.10 -11.52
C ASN A 96 7.16 4.74 -10.45
N LEU A 97 6.53 3.56 -10.53
CA LEU A 97 5.67 3.05 -9.45
C LEU A 97 6.43 2.91 -8.14
N GLU A 98 7.61 2.30 -8.19
CA GLU A 98 8.48 2.12 -7.03
C GLU A 98 8.90 3.46 -6.44
N LYS A 99 9.45 4.35 -7.27
CA LYS A 99 9.87 5.69 -6.84
C LYS A 99 8.73 6.45 -6.15
N LYS A 100 7.53 6.46 -6.74
CA LYS A 100 6.37 7.18 -6.17
C LYS A 100 5.83 6.51 -4.90
N PHE A 101 5.94 5.19 -4.77
CA PHE A 101 5.60 4.48 -3.54
C PHE A 101 6.59 4.80 -2.41
N LEU A 102 7.89 4.76 -2.67
CA LEU A 102 8.93 5.03 -1.66
C LEU A 102 8.87 6.46 -1.11
N ILE A 103 8.59 7.45 -1.97
CA ILE A 103 8.33 8.84 -1.52
C ILE A 103 7.16 8.89 -0.54
N LEU A 104 6.11 8.10 -0.79
CA LEU A 104 4.94 8.05 0.08
C LEU A 104 5.26 7.38 1.42
N LEU A 105 6.02 6.28 1.38
CA LEU A 105 6.47 5.56 2.58
C LEU A 105 7.33 6.44 3.48
N LYS A 106 8.28 7.20 2.90
CA LYS A 106 9.09 8.16 3.66
C LYS A 106 8.22 9.19 4.38
N LYS A 107 7.16 9.68 3.75
CA LYS A 107 6.21 10.64 4.36
C LYS A 107 5.41 10.03 5.52
N SER A 108 5.11 8.74 5.51
CA SER A 108 4.43 8.09 6.65
C SER A 108 5.34 7.88 7.87
N SER A 109 6.65 7.78 7.67
CA SER A 109 7.62 7.60 8.76
C SER A 109 8.05 8.91 9.43
N LEU A 110 7.81 10.06 8.77
CA LEU A 110 8.17 11.39 9.27
C LEU A 110 7.04 12.06 10.10
N ASN A 111 5.94 11.35 10.38
CA ASN A 111 4.72 11.83 11.07
C ASN A 111 4.26 10.92 12.21
#